data_AF-A0A965WSV3-F1
#
_entry.id   AF-A0A965WSV3-F1
#
_cell.length_a   1.000
_cell.length_b   1.000
_cell.length_c   1.000
_cell.angle_alpha   90.00
_cell.angle_beta   90.00
_cell.angle_gamma   90.00
#
_symmetry.space_group_name_H-M   'P 1'
#
loop_
_entity.id
_entity.type
_entity.pdbx_description
1 polymer ?
#
loop_
_entity_poly.entity_id
_entity_poly.type
_entity_poly.pdbx_seq_one_letter_code
_entity_poly.pdbx_strand_id
1 'polypeptide(L)'
;MERIHRRSVKTYVVEIVALIGTAFFFSFAFPGFLSNDGFGFLAFFSLIPLFVIIRTTSWKAIAFYGFVFGFTFYTCFNYWLTTFHPLAILIVPIIKGGEMVMLFPLLKAADSLSKKRGYILQAIIWVAYAYLGQSWFAGYPYGTIAYATYQYLPFIQIASFSGIWLLTFVMIIPQTFLARFVADNFTGLKKTLLNYLNENRLFVSIYTLMIVCIFIFGFISLQKWNKEEPNQYWRVATVQHSADSWKGGYTTYKNNFNTLRRLSLEALKENPDMVLWSETAFVPSVAWHMAYRPNEATADLVEEFIKFGTSLPVPLLTGNPEGVIDDESLPPILENGEWNRKDYNTVIMFEGGEIKETYRKQHLVPFTEHFPYEKEMTWLYNI
;
A
#
# COMPACT_ATOMS: atom_id res chain seq x y z
N MET A 1 39.29 6.90 -14.67
CA MET A 1 38.74 8.06 -13.92
C MET A 1 39.13 9.31 -14.70
N GLU A 2 38.50 9.54 -15.85
CA GLU A 2 38.91 10.60 -16.77
C GLU A 2 37.83 11.69 -16.87
N ARG A 3 38.30 12.93 -16.75
CA ARG A 3 37.64 14.22 -17.02
C ARG A 3 36.26 14.40 -16.38
N ILE A 4 36.26 14.92 -15.15
CA ILE A 4 35.14 15.74 -14.67
C ILE A 4 35.15 17.03 -15.50
N HIS A 5 34.50 17.02 -16.66
CA HIS A 5 34.05 18.26 -17.28
C HIS A 5 33.27 19.04 -16.21
N ARG A 6 33.61 20.31 -15.98
CA ARG A 6 32.82 21.19 -15.12
C ARG A 6 31.37 21.15 -15.62
N ARG A 7 30.49 20.49 -14.85
CA ARG A 7 29.07 20.37 -15.20
C ARG A 7 28.47 21.76 -15.18
N SER A 8 27.81 22.13 -16.27
CA SER A 8 27.12 23.42 -16.35
C SER A 8 25.86 23.42 -15.49
N VAL A 9 25.42 24.60 -15.02
CA VAL A 9 24.13 24.76 -14.32
C VAL A 9 22.97 24.22 -15.19
N LYS A 10 23.03 24.45 -16.50
CA LYS A 10 22.06 23.94 -17.47
C LYS A 10 21.92 22.41 -17.41
N THR A 11 23.01 21.68 -17.18
CA THR A 11 22.98 20.22 -17.05
C THR A 11 22.17 19.79 -15.82
N TYR A 12 22.38 20.43 -14.67
CA TYR A 12 21.62 20.12 -13.45
C TYR A 12 20.13 20.43 -13.62
N VAL A 13 19.79 21.55 -14.26
CA VAL A 13 18.39 21.92 -14.53
C VAL A 13 17.70 20.88 -15.41
N VAL A 14 18.34 20.45 -16.51
CA VAL A 14 17.77 19.43 -17.41
C VAL A 14 17.56 18.10 -16.69
N GLU A 15 18.49 17.68 -15.83
CA GLU A 15 18.35 16.46 -15.03
C GLU A 15 17.19 16.56 -14.04
N ILE A 16 17.04 17.69 -13.34
CA ILE A 16 15.93 17.91 -12.41
C ILE A 16 14.59 17.87 -13.15
N VAL A 17 14.47 18.56 -14.29
CA VAL A 17 13.25 18.54 -15.12
C VAL A 17 12.94 17.12 -15.60
N ALA A 18 13.96 16.36 -16.02
CA ALA A 18 13.77 14.98 -16.43
C ALA A 18 13.36 14.06 -15.27
N LEU A 19 13.87 14.27 -14.04
CA LEU A 19 13.44 13.53 -12.85
C LEU A 19 11.99 13.84 -12.48
N ILE A 20 11.60 15.12 -12.50
CA ILE A 20 10.23 15.55 -12.26
C ILE A 20 9.29 14.94 -13.30
N GLY A 21 9.65 15.02 -14.58
CA GLY A 21 8.90 14.38 -15.66
C GLY A 21 8.78 12.87 -15.46
N THR A 22 9.88 12.19 -15.12
CA THR A 22 9.91 10.75 -14.82
C THR A 22 8.96 10.39 -13.68
N ALA A 23 9.02 11.13 -12.57
CA ALA A 23 8.14 10.93 -11.42
C ALA A 23 6.65 11.12 -11.79
N PHE A 24 6.35 12.18 -12.54
CA PHE A 24 5.00 12.48 -13.01
C PHE A 24 4.47 11.38 -13.95
N PHE A 25 5.22 10.99 -14.98
CA PHE A 25 4.82 9.91 -15.89
C PHE A 25 4.71 8.54 -15.19
N PHE A 26 5.58 8.26 -14.21
CA PHE A 26 5.50 7.04 -13.43
C PHE A 26 4.25 7.01 -12.53
N SER A 27 3.82 8.17 -11.99
CA SER A 27 2.59 8.24 -11.18
C SER A 27 1.35 7.80 -11.96
N PHE A 28 1.30 8.02 -13.28
CA PHE A 28 0.20 7.60 -14.14
C PHE A 28 0.14 6.09 -14.40
N ALA A 29 1.16 5.34 -14.02
CA ALA A 29 1.10 3.89 -14.09
C ALA A 29 0.07 3.30 -13.12
N PHE A 30 -0.36 4.06 -12.12
CA PHE A 30 -1.28 3.65 -11.07
C PHE A 30 -2.64 4.33 -11.19
N PRO A 31 -3.69 3.77 -10.57
CA PRO A 31 -4.95 4.47 -10.32
C PRO A 31 -4.72 5.87 -9.75
N GLY A 32 -5.31 6.89 -10.37
CA GLY A 32 -5.11 8.26 -9.94
C GLY A 32 -5.88 9.28 -10.75
N PHE A 33 -5.45 10.55 -10.67
CA PHE A 33 -6.19 11.69 -11.20
C PHE A 33 -6.56 11.59 -12.69
N LEU A 34 -5.71 10.98 -13.52
CA LEU A 34 -5.96 10.85 -14.96
C LEU A 34 -6.80 9.62 -15.34
N SER A 35 -6.78 8.56 -14.53
CA SER A 35 -7.44 7.29 -14.82
C SER A 35 -7.70 6.54 -13.53
N ASN A 36 -8.95 6.11 -13.32
CA ASN A 36 -9.34 5.25 -12.19
C ASN A 36 -8.58 3.92 -12.19
N ASP A 37 -8.13 3.49 -13.37
CA ASP A 37 -7.44 2.22 -13.58
C ASP A 37 -5.91 2.39 -13.70
N GLY A 38 -5.45 3.60 -13.96
CA GLY A 38 -4.06 3.89 -14.33
C GLY A 38 -3.67 3.36 -15.71
N PHE A 39 -2.38 3.52 -16.05
CA PHE A 39 -1.78 3.06 -17.30
C PHE A 39 -0.61 2.12 -17.01
N GLY A 40 -0.91 0.90 -16.53
CA GLY A 40 0.10 -0.05 -16.03
C GLY A 40 1.30 -0.30 -16.95
N PHE A 41 1.12 -0.20 -18.27
CA PHE A 41 2.20 -0.41 -19.25
C PHE A 41 3.33 0.61 -19.11
N LEU A 42 3.04 1.82 -18.62
CA LEU A 42 4.03 2.86 -18.34
C LEU A 42 5.07 2.39 -17.31
N ALA A 43 4.67 1.58 -16.34
CA ALA A 43 5.57 1.07 -15.30
C ALA A 43 6.77 0.30 -15.88
N PHE A 44 6.64 -0.32 -17.06
CA PHE A 44 7.72 -1.10 -17.67
C PHE A 44 8.88 -0.25 -18.20
N PHE A 45 8.70 1.06 -18.40
CA PHE A 45 9.74 1.91 -19.01
C PHE A 45 9.87 3.31 -18.42
N SER A 46 8.92 3.79 -17.62
CA SER A 46 8.94 5.16 -17.08
C SER A 46 10.18 5.48 -16.23
N LEU A 47 10.85 4.49 -15.63
CA LEU A 47 12.04 4.69 -14.79
C LEU A 47 13.36 4.66 -15.57
N ILE A 48 13.34 4.41 -16.89
CA ILE A 48 14.56 4.44 -17.72
C ILE A 48 15.32 5.77 -17.58
N PRO A 49 14.68 6.96 -17.72
CA PRO A 49 15.41 8.22 -17.59
C PRO A 49 16.01 8.44 -16.20
N LEU A 50 15.33 7.95 -15.14
CA LEU A 50 15.84 7.98 -13.78
C LEU A 50 17.17 7.22 -13.66
N PHE A 51 17.23 5.99 -14.18
CA PHE A 51 18.48 5.21 -14.14
C PHE A 51 19.59 5.79 -15.03
N VAL A 52 19.22 6.46 -16.14
CA VAL A 52 20.19 7.21 -16.97
C VAL A 52 20.83 8.32 -16.13
N ILE A 53 20.02 9.11 -15.43
CA ILE A 53 20.48 10.22 -14.60
C ILE A 53 21.33 9.72 -13.44
N ILE A 54 20.93 8.64 -12.77
CA ILE A 54 21.73 8.03 -11.68
C ILE A 54 23.15 7.71 -12.16
N ARG A 55 23.28 7.14 -13.37
CA ARG A 55 24.56 6.81 -13.98
C ARG A 55 25.36 8.05 -14.38
N THR A 56 24.75 8.99 -15.10
CA THR A 56 25.47 10.15 -15.66
C THR A 56 25.74 11.26 -14.68
N THR A 57 24.97 11.39 -13.59
CA THR A 57 25.10 12.51 -12.64
C THR A 57 26.35 12.43 -11.75
N SER A 58 26.62 13.49 -10.98
CA SER A 58 27.73 13.52 -10.03
C SER A 58 27.36 12.92 -8.67
N TRP A 59 28.35 12.39 -7.94
CA TRP A 59 28.18 11.91 -6.56
C TRP A 59 27.72 12.98 -5.57
N LYS A 60 27.95 14.26 -5.86
CA LYS A 60 27.51 15.37 -5.00
C LYS A 60 26.01 15.66 -5.13
N ALA A 61 25.43 15.40 -6.30
CA ALA A 61 24.02 15.70 -6.58
C ALA A 61 23.08 14.51 -6.41
N ILE A 62 23.60 13.27 -6.49
CA ILE A 62 22.80 12.05 -6.57
C ILE A 62 21.84 11.85 -5.38
N ALA A 63 22.27 12.22 -4.17
CA ALA A 63 21.46 12.13 -2.97
C ALA A 63 20.27 13.11 -3.01
N PHE A 64 20.53 14.36 -3.39
CA PHE A 64 19.49 15.38 -3.60
C PHE A 64 18.51 14.98 -4.72
N TYR A 65 19.01 14.37 -5.79
CA TYR A 65 18.16 13.87 -6.88
C TYR A 65 17.23 12.74 -6.42
N GLY A 66 17.68 11.89 -5.50
CA GLY A 66 16.84 10.91 -4.83
C GLY A 66 15.67 11.58 -4.11
N PHE A 67 15.97 12.60 -3.31
CA PHE A 67 14.92 13.39 -2.64
C PHE A 67 13.93 14.00 -3.63
N VAL A 68 14.41 14.70 -4.68
CA VAL A 68 13.56 15.34 -5.68
C VAL A 68 12.62 14.33 -6.36
N PHE A 69 13.15 13.18 -6.78
CA PHE A 69 12.32 12.14 -7.40
C PHE A 69 11.30 11.57 -6.43
N GLY A 70 11.73 11.15 -5.23
CA GLY A 70 10.84 10.55 -4.24
C GLY A 70 9.74 11.51 -3.80
N PHE A 71 10.10 12.75 -3.47
CA PHE A 71 9.16 13.80 -3.10
C PHE A 71 8.15 14.06 -4.23
N THR A 72 8.62 14.23 -5.46
CA THR A 72 7.74 14.52 -6.60
C THR A 72 6.79 13.35 -6.88
N PHE A 73 7.32 12.12 -6.96
CA PHE A 73 6.52 10.94 -7.27
C PHE A 73 5.44 10.73 -6.22
N TYR A 74 5.78 10.75 -4.93
CA TYR A 74 4.81 10.53 -3.87
C TYR A 74 3.84 11.70 -3.69
N THR A 75 4.20 12.93 -4.07
CA THR A 75 3.24 14.05 -4.12
C THR A 75 2.18 13.82 -5.19
N CYS A 76 2.60 13.41 -6.40
CA CYS A 76 1.67 13.14 -7.50
C CYS A 76 0.83 11.88 -7.25
N PHE A 77 1.47 10.81 -6.80
CA PHE A 77 0.84 9.52 -6.55
C PHE A 77 -0.13 9.57 -5.35
N ASN A 78 0.23 10.28 -4.27
CA ASN A 78 -0.62 10.40 -3.06
C ASN A 78 -1.49 11.66 -3.02
N TYR A 79 -1.90 12.21 -4.17
CA TYR A 79 -2.74 13.41 -4.21
C TYR A 79 -4.00 13.31 -3.32
N TRP A 80 -4.53 12.10 -3.14
CA TRP A 80 -5.70 11.79 -2.30
C TRP A 80 -5.47 12.06 -0.80
N LEU A 81 -4.23 12.11 -0.31
CA LEU A 81 -3.92 12.46 1.08
C LEU A 81 -4.37 13.88 1.44
N THR A 82 -4.56 14.77 0.45
CA THR A 82 -5.13 16.11 0.66
C THR A 82 -6.53 16.08 1.25
N THR A 83 -7.32 15.04 0.93
CA THR A 83 -8.68 14.85 1.46
C THR A 83 -8.67 14.24 2.86
N PHE A 84 -7.59 13.54 3.23
CA PHE A 84 -7.43 12.94 4.55
C PHE A 84 -6.90 13.95 5.59
N HIS A 85 -5.75 14.58 5.31
CA HIS A 85 -5.18 15.59 6.20
C HIS A 85 -4.20 16.52 5.43
N PRO A 86 -4.30 17.85 5.56
CA PRO A 86 -3.44 18.79 4.83
C PRO A 86 -1.93 18.63 5.06
N LEU A 87 -1.51 18.09 6.21
CA LEU A 87 -0.09 17.81 6.48
C LEU A 87 0.38 16.47 5.90
N ALA A 88 -0.51 15.50 5.68
CA ALA A 88 -0.12 14.16 5.23
C ALA A 88 0.47 14.18 3.80
N ILE A 89 -0.07 15.05 2.93
CA ILE A 89 0.45 15.27 1.57
C ILE A 89 1.87 15.86 1.57
N LEU A 90 2.35 16.45 2.67
CA LEU A 90 3.71 16.96 2.78
C LEU A 90 4.62 15.96 3.50
N ILE A 91 4.18 15.39 4.62
CA ILE A 91 4.98 14.50 5.46
C ILE A 91 5.34 13.22 4.72
N VAL A 92 4.38 12.57 4.06
CA VAL A 92 4.63 11.29 3.36
C VAL A 92 5.66 11.46 2.24
N PRO A 93 5.54 12.44 1.33
CA PRO A 93 6.59 12.68 0.33
C PRO A 93 7.94 13.08 0.89
N ILE A 94 8.01 13.77 2.04
CA ILE A 94 9.28 14.08 2.72
C ILE A 94 9.95 12.80 3.22
N ILE A 95 9.21 11.91 3.89
CA ILE A 95 9.74 10.62 4.38
C ILE A 95 10.25 9.79 3.20
N LYS A 96 9.44 9.64 2.16
CA LYS A 96 9.81 8.86 0.98
C LYS A 96 10.94 9.50 0.17
N GLY A 97 10.98 10.83 0.09
CA GLY A 97 12.12 11.57 -0.44
C GLY A 97 13.39 11.29 0.36
N GLY A 98 13.30 11.30 1.69
CA GLY A 98 14.39 10.98 2.62
C GLY A 98 14.94 9.56 2.44
N GLU A 99 14.08 8.57 2.27
CA GLU A 99 14.53 7.20 1.94
C GLU A 99 15.32 7.15 0.63
N MET A 100 14.88 7.91 -0.38
CA MET A 100 15.51 7.94 -1.69
C MET A 100 16.89 8.64 -1.68
N VAL A 101 17.16 9.50 -0.68
CA VAL A 101 18.50 10.10 -0.44
C VAL A 101 19.55 9.00 -0.22
N MET A 102 19.18 7.88 0.42
CA MET A 102 20.06 6.74 0.62
C MET A 102 20.06 5.78 -0.57
N LEU A 103 18.89 5.54 -1.18
CA LEU A 103 18.76 4.62 -2.31
C LEU A 103 19.59 5.05 -3.52
N PHE A 104 19.52 6.32 -3.92
CA PHE A 104 20.12 6.80 -5.15
C PHE A 104 21.67 6.66 -5.17
N PRO A 105 22.41 7.04 -4.10
CA PRO A 105 23.83 6.74 -3.98
C PRO A 105 24.15 5.23 -4.07
N LEU A 106 23.33 4.36 -3.45
CA LEU A 106 23.53 2.90 -3.53
C LEU A 106 23.34 2.37 -4.96
N LEU A 107 22.31 2.85 -5.67
CA LEU A 107 22.09 2.51 -7.08
C LEU A 107 23.24 3.03 -7.98
N LYS A 108 23.80 4.20 -7.67
CA LYS A 108 24.97 4.72 -8.39
C LYS A 108 26.24 3.92 -8.08
N ALA A 109 26.41 3.48 -6.84
CA ALA A 109 27.52 2.60 -6.43
C ALA A 109 27.45 1.27 -7.15
N ALA A 110 26.27 0.65 -7.21
CA ALA A 110 26.04 -0.59 -7.94
C ALA A 110 26.44 -0.51 -9.42
N ASP A 111 26.07 0.59 -10.08
CA ASP A 111 26.48 0.82 -11.47
C ASP A 111 27.99 1.06 -11.62
N SER A 112 28.61 1.71 -10.63
CA SER A 112 30.05 2.02 -10.62
C SER A 112 30.93 0.80 -10.30
N LEU A 113 30.43 -0.16 -9.52
CA LEU A 113 31.15 -1.38 -9.12
C LEU A 113 31.40 -2.33 -10.29
N SER A 114 30.51 -2.38 -11.28
CA SER A 114 30.68 -3.23 -12.46
C SER A 114 30.34 -2.53 -13.76
N LYS A 115 31.37 -2.33 -14.59
CA LYS A 115 31.24 -1.79 -15.95
C LYS A 115 30.50 -2.70 -16.94
N LYS A 116 30.13 -3.93 -16.56
CA LYS A 116 29.38 -4.83 -17.46
C LYS A 116 28.02 -5.23 -16.89
N ARG A 117 27.93 -5.43 -15.57
CA ARG A 117 26.76 -6.06 -14.93
C ARG A 117 26.14 -5.24 -13.79
N GLY A 118 26.54 -3.97 -13.64
CA GLY A 118 26.01 -3.11 -12.57
C GLY A 118 24.47 -2.96 -12.57
N TYR A 119 23.84 -3.09 -13.73
CA TYR A 119 22.38 -3.03 -13.88
C TYR A 119 21.62 -4.13 -13.12
N ILE A 120 22.24 -5.31 -12.94
CA ILE A 120 21.67 -6.41 -12.16
C ILE A 120 21.65 -6.04 -10.68
N LEU A 121 22.75 -5.51 -10.17
CA LEU A 121 22.86 -5.09 -8.78
C LEU A 121 21.93 -3.91 -8.48
N GLN A 122 21.74 -2.99 -9.43
CA GLN A 122 20.72 -1.94 -9.31
C GLN A 122 19.31 -2.51 -9.13
N ALA A 123 18.94 -3.52 -9.93
CA ALA A 123 17.63 -4.16 -9.82
C ALA A 123 17.46 -4.89 -8.47
N ILE A 124 18.50 -5.58 -7.99
CA ILE A 124 18.49 -6.24 -6.68
C ILE A 124 18.34 -5.22 -5.54
N ILE A 125 19.11 -4.11 -5.58
CA ILE A 125 19.01 -3.04 -4.59
C ILE A 125 17.62 -2.41 -4.60
N TRP A 126 17.00 -2.22 -5.77
CA TRP A 126 15.63 -1.71 -5.86
C TRP A 126 14.62 -2.65 -5.20
N VAL A 127 14.74 -3.97 -5.43
CA VAL A 127 13.88 -4.97 -4.78
C VAL A 127 14.10 -4.97 -3.27
N ALA A 128 15.35 -4.91 -2.81
CA ALA A 128 15.68 -4.82 -1.39
C ALA A 128 15.09 -3.54 -0.75
N TYR A 129 15.17 -2.40 -1.46
CA TYR A 129 14.51 -1.17 -1.05
C TYR A 129 12.99 -1.33 -0.96
N ALA A 130 12.36 -1.91 -1.98
CA ALA A 130 10.92 -2.16 -2.00
C ALA A 130 10.49 -3.07 -0.85
N TYR A 131 11.31 -4.06 -0.47
CA TYR A 131 11.06 -4.93 0.68
C TYR A 131 11.20 -4.17 2.00
N LEU A 132 12.35 -3.53 2.23
CA LEU A 132 12.63 -2.80 3.47
C LEU A 132 11.65 -1.65 3.70
N GLY A 133 11.30 -0.93 2.64
CA GLY A 133 10.34 0.18 2.68
C GLY A 133 8.91 -0.24 3.04
N GLN A 134 8.62 -1.54 3.17
CA GLN A 134 7.32 -2.08 3.58
C GLN A 134 7.33 -2.70 4.98
N SER A 135 8.50 -3.03 5.54
CA SER A 135 8.62 -3.92 6.70
C SER A 135 9.05 -3.24 8.01
N TRP A 136 9.13 -1.90 8.06
CA TRP A 136 9.56 -1.14 9.25
C TRP A 136 8.47 -0.19 9.75
N PHE A 137 8.71 0.56 10.84
CA PHE A 137 7.68 1.35 11.51
C PHE A 137 7.06 2.47 10.64
N ALA A 138 7.82 3.00 9.68
CA ALA A 138 7.32 3.92 8.65
C ALA A 138 7.17 3.22 7.29
N GLY A 139 6.96 1.90 7.34
CA GLY A 139 6.67 1.07 6.18
C GLY A 139 5.48 1.62 5.42
N TYR A 140 5.69 1.90 4.14
CA TYR A 140 4.68 2.51 3.28
C TYR A 140 4.65 1.74 1.96
N PRO A 141 3.80 0.70 1.84
CA PRO A 141 3.78 -0.20 0.69
C PRO A 141 3.18 0.38 -0.58
N TYR A 142 2.82 1.65 -0.57
CA TYR A 142 2.24 2.35 -1.71
C TYR A 142 3.28 2.77 -2.75
N GLY A 143 2.86 2.77 -4.02
CA GLY A 143 3.71 3.16 -5.15
C GLY A 143 4.71 2.10 -5.61
N THR A 144 4.63 0.86 -5.11
CA THR A 144 5.47 -0.25 -5.59
C THR A 144 5.11 -0.60 -7.03
N ILE A 145 6.11 -0.63 -7.91
CA ILE A 145 5.96 -0.82 -9.36
C ILE A 145 5.11 -2.03 -9.77
N ALA A 146 5.18 -3.14 -9.01
CA ALA A 146 4.41 -4.35 -9.30
C ALA A 146 2.89 -4.13 -9.18
N TYR A 147 2.42 -3.19 -8.35
CA TYR A 147 0.99 -2.93 -8.21
C TYR A 147 0.39 -2.22 -9.43
N ALA A 148 1.20 -1.55 -10.26
CA ALA A 148 0.73 -0.96 -11.50
C ALA A 148 0.23 -2.00 -12.53
N THR A 149 0.59 -3.29 -12.36
CA THR A 149 0.25 -4.36 -13.31
C THR A 149 -0.93 -5.23 -12.85
N TYR A 150 -1.73 -4.78 -11.88
CA TYR A 150 -2.84 -5.57 -11.32
C TYR A 150 -3.85 -6.08 -12.37
N GLN A 151 -4.02 -5.36 -13.48
CA GLN A 151 -4.89 -5.79 -14.59
C GLN A 151 -4.27 -6.82 -15.52
N TYR A 152 -2.96 -7.03 -15.47
CA TYR A 152 -2.25 -7.99 -16.31
C TYR A 152 -2.30 -9.37 -15.67
N LEU A 153 -3.50 -9.95 -15.63
CA LEU A 153 -3.80 -11.18 -14.89
C LEU A 153 -2.79 -12.31 -15.18
N PRO A 154 -2.44 -12.65 -16.44
CA PRO A 154 -1.46 -13.70 -16.71
C PRO A 154 -0.05 -13.35 -16.22
N PHE A 155 0.32 -12.08 -16.16
CA PHE A 155 1.64 -11.66 -15.69
C PHE A 155 1.74 -11.77 -14.16
N ILE A 156 0.70 -11.36 -13.43
CA ILE A 156 0.75 -11.29 -11.96
C ILE A 156 0.61 -12.63 -11.25
N GLN A 157 0.15 -13.69 -11.94
CA GLN A 157 -0.06 -15.00 -11.30
C GLN A 157 1.20 -15.51 -10.57
N ILE A 158 2.40 -15.23 -11.09
CA ILE A 158 3.67 -15.64 -10.48
C ILE A 158 3.89 -15.09 -9.05
N ALA A 159 3.09 -14.10 -8.64
CA ALA A 159 3.04 -13.63 -7.26
C ALA A 159 2.64 -14.73 -6.27
N SER A 160 1.88 -15.75 -6.70
CA SER A 160 1.54 -16.89 -5.83
C SER A 160 2.77 -17.70 -5.38
N PHE A 161 3.87 -17.64 -6.14
CA PHE A 161 5.11 -18.35 -5.84
C PHE A 161 6.16 -17.45 -5.17
N SER A 162 6.29 -16.22 -5.65
CA SER A 162 7.42 -15.34 -5.30
C SER A 162 7.02 -14.06 -4.57
N GLY A 163 5.73 -13.86 -4.34
CA GLY A 163 5.17 -12.56 -3.98
C GLY A 163 5.41 -11.52 -5.08
N ILE A 164 5.29 -10.24 -4.71
CA ILE A 164 5.50 -9.12 -5.64
C ILE A 164 6.99 -8.90 -6.00
N TRP A 165 7.92 -9.64 -5.39
CA TRP A 165 9.36 -9.38 -5.47
C TRP A 165 9.94 -9.74 -6.83
N LEU A 166 9.55 -10.90 -7.38
CA LEU A 166 9.96 -11.28 -8.73
C LEU A 166 9.35 -10.32 -9.75
N LEU A 167 8.07 -9.96 -9.60
CA LEU A 167 7.41 -8.97 -10.47
C LEU A 167 8.17 -7.63 -10.47
N THR A 168 8.52 -7.14 -9.29
CA THR A 168 9.34 -5.93 -9.14
C THR A 168 10.69 -6.08 -9.85
N PHE A 169 11.37 -7.21 -9.65
CA PHE A 169 12.66 -7.49 -10.29
C PHE A 169 12.57 -7.50 -11.82
N VAL A 170 11.63 -8.26 -12.40
CA VAL A 170 11.50 -8.41 -13.86
C VAL A 170 11.05 -7.13 -14.55
N MET A 171 10.39 -6.22 -13.82
CA MET A 171 10.01 -4.90 -14.32
C MET A 171 11.17 -3.89 -14.23
N ILE A 172 12.02 -3.97 -13.21
CA ILE A 172 13.13 -3.03 -13.01
C ILE A 172 14.37 -3.40 -13.84
N ILE A 173 14.72 -4.68 -13.93
CA ILE A 173 15.94 -5.10 -14.63
C ILE A 173 16.03 -4.69 -16.12
N PRO A 174 14.96 -4.70 -16.95
CA PRO A 174 15.05 -4.16 -18.30
C PRO A 174 15.28 -2.64 -18.29
N GLN A 175 14.74 -1.92 -17.30
CA GLN A 175 14.88 -0.47 -17.21
C GLN A 175 16.30 -0.07 -16.83
N THR A 176 16.93 -0.75 -15.87
CA THR A 176 18.35 -0.52 -15.53
C THR A 176 19.29 -0.92 -16.68
N PHE A 177 18.98 -2.01 -17.39
CA PHE A 177 19.73 -2.47 -18.56
C PHE A 177 19.65 -1.46 -19.73
N LEU A 178 18.46 -1.01 -20.10
CA LEU A 178 18.26 -0.04 -21.18
C LEU A 178 18.80 1.34 -20.81
N ALA A 179 18.64 1.78 -19.56
CA ALA A 179 19.21 3.03 -19.09
C ALA A 179 20.73 3.08 -19.24
N ARG A 180 21.42 1.96 -19.00
CA ARG A 180 22.85 1.84 -19.25
C ARG A 180 23.20 2.09 -20.72
N PHE A 181 22.49 1.44 -21.64
CA PHE A 181 22.66 1.64 -23.08
C PHE A 181 22.47 3.11 -23.49
N VAL A 182 21.39 3.74 -23.00
CA VAL A 182 21.07 5.14 -23.28
C VAL A 182 22.16 6.07 -22.74
N ALA A 183 22.58 5.89 -21.48
CA ALA A 183 23.62 6.68 -20.84
C ALA A 183 24.98 6.54 -21.57
N ASP A 184 25.39 5.32 -21.92
CA ASP A 184 26.67 5.08 -22.58
C ASP A 184 26.71 5.75 -23.97
N ASN A 185 25.59 5.74 -24.69
CA ASN A 185 25.45 6.45 -25.96
C ASN A 185 25.53 7.96 -25.82
N PHE A 186 24.92 8.55 -24.79
CA PHE A 186 25.09 9.98 -24.50
C PHE A 186 26.54 10.34 -24.17
N THR A 187 27.32 9.41 -23.60
CA THR A 187 28.73 9.63 -23.26
C THR A 187 29.72 9.26 -24.37
N GLY A 188 29.25 8.83 -25.55
CA GLY A 188 30.09 8.68 -26.75
C GLY A 188 30.31 7.27 -27.28
N LEU A 189 29.66 6.23 -26.71
CA LEU A 189 29.79 4.85 -27.21
C LEU A 189 29.22 4.66 -28.63
N LYS A 190 28.24 5.51 -29.03
CA LYS A 190 27.54 5.55 -30.33
C LYS A 190 27.21 4.17 -30.92
N LYS A 191 26.71 3.24 -30.10
CA LYS A 191 26.26 1.90 -30.52
C LYS A 191 24.77 1.91 -30.83
N THR A 192 24.39 1.15 -31.86
CA THR A 192 22.98 0.83 -32.14
C THR A 192 22.41 -0.10 -31.08
N LEU A 193 21.09 -0.05 -30.86
CA LEU A 193 20.40 -0.92 -29.90
C LEU A 193 20.59 -2.40 -30.25
N LEU A 194 20.50 -2.76 -31.54
CA LEU A 194 20.69 -4.13 -32.02
C LEU A 194 22.06 -4.68 -31.65
N ASN A 195 23.13 -3.90 -31.82
CA ASN A 195 24.47 -4.33 -31.44
C ASN A 195 24.60 -4.52 -29.93
N TYR A 196 23.99 -3.64 -29.13
CA TYR A 196 23.99 -3.76 -27.67
C TYR A 196 23.23 -5.01 -27.17
N LEU A 197 22.08 -5.31 -27.77
CA LEU A 197 21.32 -6.53 -27.47
C LEU A 197 22.10 -7.79 -27.87
N ASN A 198 22.76 -7.78 -29.03
CA ASN A 198 23.59 -8.90 -29.50
C ASN A 198 24.80 -9.15 -28.58
N GLU A 199 25.48 -8.09 -28.13
CA GLU A 199 26.58 -8.19 -27.16
C GLU A 199 26.13 -8.78 -25.82
N ASN A 200 24.86 -8.56 -25.45
CA ASN A 200 24.25 -9.04 -24.22
C ASN A 200 23.24 -10.18 -24.48
N ARG A 201 23.41 -10.95 -25.56
CA ARG A 201 22.47 -12.00 -25.99
C ARG A 201 22.09 -12.97 -24.88
N LEU A 202 23.04 -13.36 -24.02
CA LEU A 202 22.78 -14.30 -22.93
C LEU A 202 21.77 -13.72 -21.93
N PHE A 203 21.93 -12.44 -21.56
CA PHE A 203 20.98 -11.76 -20.68
C PHE A 203 19.61 -11.64 -21.34
N VAL A 204 19.57 -11.22 -22.61
CA VAL A 204 18.32 -11.08 -23.36
C VAL A 204 17.61 -12.44 -23.46
N SER A 205 18.31 -13.52 -23.80
CA SER A 205 17.73 -14.86 -23.87
C SER A 205 17.20 -15.35 -22.52
N ILE A 206 17.94 -15.13 -21.42
CA ILE A 206 17.48 -15.51 -20.08
C ILE A 206 16.24 -14.70 -19.69
N TYR A 207 16.25 -13.38 -19.92
CA TYR A 207 15.12 -12.51 -19.61
C TYR A 207 13.88 -12.90 -20.43
N THR A 208 14.03 -13.13 -21.73
CA THR A 208 12.95 -13.57 -22.61
C THR A 208 12.39 -14.91 -22.15
N LEU A 209 13.25 -15.88 -21.83
CA LEU A 209 12.80 -17.17 -21.29
C LEU A 209 12.02 -16.99 -19.98
N MET A 210 12.50 -16.15 -19.07
CA MET A 210 11.82 -15.84 -17.82
C MET A 210 10.43 -15.23 -18.06
N ILE A 211 10.30 -14.25 -18.96
CA ILE A 211 9.01 -13.64 -19.31
C ILE A 211 8.07 -14.66 -19.94
N VAL A 212 8.56 -15.48 -20.87
CA VAL A 212 7.77 -16.57 -21.47
C VAL A 212 7.29 -17.54 -20.40
N CYS A 213 8.15 -17.96 -19.48
CA CYS A 213 7.77 -18.83 -18.36
C CYS A 213 6.73 -18.18 -17.44
N ILE A 214 6.85 -16.88 -17.14
CA ILE A 214 5.86 -16.14 -16.33
C ILE A 214 4.49 -16.16 -17.00
N PHE A 215 4.43 -15.83 -18.29
CA PHE A 215 3.16 -15.84 -19.03
C PHE A 215 2.60 -17.26 -19.17
N ILE A 216 3.42 -18.26 -19.49
CA ILE A 216 2.98 -19.67 -19.56
C ILE A 216 2.41 -20.09 -18.20
N PHE A 217 3.13 -19.83 -17.11
CA PHE A 217 2.67 -20.13 -15.76
C PHE A 217 1.34 -19.45 -15.47
N GLY A 218 1.19 -18.18 -15.83
CA GLY A 218 -0.02 -17.45 -15.55
C GLY A 218 -1.22 -17.89 -16.38
N PHE A 219 -1.05 -18.18 -17.66
CA PHE A 219 -2.12 -18.75 -18.48
C PHE A 219 -2.54 -20.13 -17.97
N ILE A 220 -1.59 -21.00 -17.62
CA ILE A 220 -1.88 -22.32 -17.04
C ILE A 220 -2.61 -22.17 -15.69
N SER A 221 -2.15 -21.26 -14.83
CA SER A 221 -2.74 -21.03 -13.50
C SER A 221 -4.17 -20.52 -13.62
N LEU A 222 -4.42 -19.51 -14.46
CA LEU A 222 -5.76 -19.00 -14.72
C LEU A 222 -6.66 -20.07 -15.33
N GLN A 223 -6.14 -20.86 -16.28
CA GLN A 223 -6.92 -21.95 -16.88
C GLN A 223 -7.27 -23.04 -15.86
N LYS A 224 -6.35 -23.35 -14.94
CA LYS A 224 -6.61 -24.30 -13.85
C LYS A 224 -7.73 -23.78 -12.95
N TRP A 225 -7.60 -22.55 -12.46
CA TRP A 225 -8.60 -21.93 -11.58
C TRP A 225 -9.97 -21.78 -12.25
N ASN A 226 -10.01 -21.39 -13.53
CA ASN A 226 -11.27 -21.27 -14.28
C ASN A 226 -11.98 -22.61 -14.51
N LYS A 227 -11.27 -23.74 -14.40
CA LYS A 227 -11.85 -25.09 -14.51
C LYS A 227 -12.16 -25.72 -13.15
N GLU A 228 -11.72 -25.09 -12.07
CA GLU A 228 -11.90 -25.62 -10.73
C GLU A 228 -13.33 -25.34 -10.26
N GLU A 229 -14.11 -26.40 -10.05
CA GLU A 229 -15.43 -26.26 -9.45
C GLU A 229 -15.26 -26.17 -7.93
N PRO A 230 -15.79 -25.12 -7.28
CA PRO A 230 -15.69 -24.99 -5.85
C PRO A 230 -16.52 -26.08 -5.17
N ASN A 231 -15.93 -26.73 -4.16
CA ASN A 231 -16.60 -27.78 -3.38
C ASN A 231 -17.77 -27.24 -2.55
N GLN A 232 -17.77 -25.94 -2.27
CA GLN A 232 -18.77 -25.26 -1.47
C GLN A 232 -19.07 -23.89 -2.08
N TYR A 233 -20.35 -23.52 -2.06
CA TYR A 233 -20.82 -22.19 -2.40
C TYR A 233 -21.36 -21.55 -1.13
N TRP A 234 -21.02 -20.28 -0.95
CA TRP A 234 -21.55 -19.45 0.12
C TRP A 234 -21.86 -18.08 -0.46
N ARG A 235 -23.01 -17.52 -0.08
CA ARG A 235 -23.53 -16.25 -0.57
C ARG A 235 -23.47 -15.25 0.56
N VAL A 236 -22.66 -14.21 0.37
CA VAL A 236 -22.43 -13.18 1.39
C VAL A 236 -23.13 -11.89 0.99
N ALA A 237 -23.95 -11.34 1.89
CA ALA A 237 -24.51 -10.00 1.73
C ALA A 237 -23.55 -8.95 2.29
N THR A 238 -22.85 -8.23 1.41
CA THR A 238 -21.95 -7.13 1.81
C THR A 238 -22.73 -5.82 1.87
N VAL A 239 -22.92 -5.29 3.08
CA VAL A 239 -23.80 -4.13 3.33
C VAL A 239 -22.97 -2.90 3.66
N GLN A 240 -23.17 -1.83 2.91
CA GLN A 240 -22.47 -0.55 3.08
C GLN A 240 -23.47 0.60 3.23
N HIS A 241 -23.44 1.26 4.39
CA HIS A 241 -24.35 2.35 4.74
C HIS A 241 -23.90 3.73 4.23
N SER A 242 -22.69 3.82 3.65
CA SER A 242 -22.13 5.04 3.03
C SER A 242 -22.21 6.29 3.93
N ALA A 243 -22.04 6.15 5.25
CA ALA A 243 -22.05 7.30 6.15
C ALA A 243 -20.75 8.11 6.07
N ASP A 244 -20.88 9.37 6.47
CA ASP A 244 -19.77 10.29 6.66
C ASP A 244 -18.98 9.91 7.92
N SER A 245 -17.76 9.40 7.74
CA SER A 245 -16.88 8.94 8.82
C SER A 245 -16.45 10.06 9.78
N TRP A 246 -16.61 11.33 9.41
CA TRP A 246 -16.24 12.47 10.24
C TRP A 246 -17.36 12.91 11.20
N LYS A 247 -18.57 12.37 11.05
CA LYS A 247 -19.71 12.68 11.93
C LYS A 247 -19.85 11.62 13.02
N GLY A 248 -19.60 12.04 14.26
CA GLY A 248 -19.82 11.22 15.45
C GLY A 248 -21.16 11.48 16.15
N GLY A 249 -21.32 10.89 17.32
CA GLY A 249 -22.43 11.14 18.24
C GLY A 249 -23.60 10.16 18.11
N TYR A 250 -24.40 10.07 19.18
CA TYR A 250 -25.47 9.09 19.34
C TYR A 250 -26.45 9.06 18.16
N THR A 251 -26.96 10.23 17.73
CA THR A 251 -27.91 10.32 16.61
C THR A 251 -27.32 9.78 15.32
N THR A 252 -26.05 10.08 15.03
CA THR A 252 -25.36 9.58 13.85
C THR A 252 -25.20 8.06 13.91
N TYR A 253 -24.74 7.53 15.05
CA TYR A 253 -24.60 6.10 15.25
C TYR A 253 -25.92 5.34 15.13
N LYS A 254 -27.00 5.88 15.71
CA LYS A 254 -28.35 5.32 15.59
C LYS A 254 -28.84 5.32 14.14
N ASN A 255 -28.63 6.39 13.38
CA ASN A 255 -29.01 6.47 11.98
C ASN A 255 -28.20 5.52 11.10
N ASN A 256 -26.90 5.39 11.36
CA ASN A 256 -26.02 4.45 10.66
C ASN A 256 -26.48 3.01 10.92
N PHE A 257 -26.71 2.65 12.17
CA PHE A 257 -27.24 1.34 12.55
C PHE A 257 -28.61 1.07 11.91
N ASN A 258 -29.54 2.03 11.92
CA ASN A 258 -30.84 1.86 11.27
C ASN A 258 -30.73 1.63 9.76
N THR A 259 -29.79 2.30 9.10
CA THR A 259 -29.51 2.12 7.67
C THR A 259 -28.94 0.74 7.40
N LEU A 260 -27.93 0.32 8.18
CA LEU A 260 -27.35 -1.02 8.12
C LEU A 260 -28.42 -2.10 8.33
N ARG A 261 -29.22 -1.96 9.38
CA ARG A 261 -30.34 -2.86 9.71
C ARG A 261 -31.31 -2.99 8.53
N ARG A 262 -31.78 -1.88 7.97
CA ARG A 262 -32.71 -1.89 6.84
C ARG A 262 -32.11 -2.58 5.61
N LEU A 263 -30.88 -2.22 5.24
CA LEU A 263 -30.20 -2.79 4.08
C LEU A 263 -29.91 -4.29 4.25
N SER A 264 -29.56 -4.72 5.47
CA SER A 264 -29.41 -6.14 5.79
C SER A 264 -30.72 -6.90 5.65
N LEU A 265 -31.83 -6.37 6.15
CA LEU A 265 -33.16 -7.00 5.98
C LEU A 265 -33.59 -7.06 4.51
N GLU A 266 -33.24 -6.05 3.70
CA GLU A 266 -33.43 -6.09 2.25
C GLU A 266 -32.58 -7.18 1.60
N ALA A 267 -31.31 -7.29 1.97
CA ALA A 267 -30.40 -8.29 1.44
C ALA A 267 -30.77 -9.73 1.83
N LEU A 268 -31.38 -9.95 3.00
CA LEU A 268 -31.85 -11.26 3.43
C LEU A 268 -32.89 -11.88 2.49
N LYS A 269 -33.62 -11.06 1.70
CA LYS A 269 -34.57 -11.54 0.68
C LYS A 269 -33.87 -12.37 -0.41
N GLU A 270 -32.59 -12.11 -0.62
CA GLU A 270 -31.74 -12.84 -1.57
C GLU A 270 -31.11 -14.09 -0.93
N ASN A 271 -31.57 -14.52 0.26
CA ASN A 271 -31.15 -15.73 0.99
C ASN A 271 -29.62 -15.89 1.16
N PRO A 272 -28.89 -14.88 1.67
CA PRO A 272 -27.46 -15.02 1.94
C PRO A 272 -27.22 -15.97 3.11
N ASP A 273 -26.02 -16.58 3.14
CA ASP A 273 -25.53 -17.43 4.23
C ASP A 273 -24.84 -16.62 5.35
N MET A 274 -24.53 -15.34 5.08
CA MET A 274 -23.92 -14.41 6.04
C MET A 274 -24.20 -12.95 5.66
N VAL A 275 -24.31 -12.08 6.65
CA VAL A 275 -24.30 -10.62 6.46
C VAL A 275 -22.93 -10.07 6.88
N LEU A 276 -22.33 -9.23 6.05
CA LEU A 276 -21.03 -8.58 6.29
C LEU A 276 -21.18 -7.06 6.32
N TRP A 277 -20.74 -6.44 7.41
CA TRP A 277 -20.62 -4.98 7.56
C TRP A 277 -19.15 -4.54 7.56
N SER A 278 -18.90 -3.26 7.25
CA SER A 278 -17.55 -2.68 7.18
C SER A 278 -16.84 -2.55 8.53
N GLU A 279 -15.57 -2.13 8.49
CA GLU A 279 -14.81 -1.68 9.68
C GLU A 279 -15.62 -0.63 10.45
N THR A 280 -15.66 -0.77 11.78
CA THR A 280 -16.34 0.17 12.70
C THR A 280 -17.78 0.52 12.26
N ALA A 281 -18.49 -0.41 11.64
CA ALA A 281 -19.83 -0.17 11.10
C ALA A 281 -20.88 0.09 12.20
N PHE A 282 -20.69 -0.51 13.36
CA PHE A 282 -21.50 -0.24 14.55
C PHE A 282 -20.62 0.33 15.66
N VAL A 283 -21.04 1.47 16.19
CA VAL A 283 -20.53 2.11 17.41
C VAL A 283 -21.76 2.35 18.26
N PRO A 284 -21.77 2.00 19.55
CA PRO A 284 -20.66 1.79 20.51
C PRO A 284 -20.08 0.36 20.56
N SER A 285 -19.10 0.12 21.44
CA SER A 285 -18.55 -1.22 21.69
C SER A 285 -19.60 -2.16 22.29
N VAL A 286 -19.88 -3.26 21.59
CA VAL A 286 -20.86 -4.27 22.02
C VAL A 286 -20.32 -5.02 23.24
N ALA A 287 -19.08 -5.50 23.19
CA ALA A 287 -18.45 -6.26 24.28
C ALA A 287 -18.47 -5.49 25.61
N TRP A 288 -18.06 -4.21 25.59
CA TRP A 288 -18.01 -3.38 26.80
C TRP A 288 -19.41 -3.14 27.41
N HIS A 289 -20.42 -2.91 26.57
CA HIS A 289 -21.79 -2.67 27.04
C HIS A 289 -22.50 -3.95 27.48
N MET A 290 -22.14 -5.12 26.93
CA MET A 290 -22.62 -6.40 27.45
C MET A 290 -22.06 -6.69 28.85
N ALA A 291 -20.83 -6.25 29.15
CA ALA A 291 -20.18 -6.51 30.43
C ALA A 291 -20.51 -5.48 31.53
N TYR A 292 -20.51 -4.19 31.21
CA TYR A 292 -20.46 -3.13 32.25
C TYR A 292 -21.55 -2.07 32.17
N ARG A 293 -22.26 -1.94 31.03
CA ARG A 293 -23.35 -0.96 30.80
C ARG A 293 -23.09 0.44 31.41
N PRO A 294 -22.02 1.15 31.00
CA PRO A 294 -21.62 2.40 31.66
C PRO A 294 -22.52 3.61 31.33
N ASN A 295 -23.28 3.57 30.24
CA ASN A 295 -24.11 4.67 29.76
C ASN A 295 -25.41 4.11 29.17
N GLU A 296 -26.55 4.61 29.66
CA GLU A 296 -27.87 4.09 29.31
C GLU A 296 -28.19 4.26 27.81
N ALA A 297 -27.94 5.43 27.24
CA ALA A 297 -28.28 5.70 25.84
C ALA A 297 -27.51 4.78 24.87
N THR A 298 -26.21 4.59 25.10
CA THR A 298 -25.40 3.68 24.28
C THR A 298 -25.69 2.21 24.59
N ALA A 299 -26.06 1.87 25.83
CA ALA A 299 -26.53 0.54 26.18
C ALA A 299 -27.83 0.19 25.44
N ASP A 300 -28.80 1.10 25.37
CA ASP A 300 -30.06 0.90 24.63
C ASP A 300 -29.79 0.60 23.15
N LEU A 301 -28.86 1.33 22.54
CA LEU A 301 -28.49 1.10 21.14
C LEU A 301 -27.80 -0.26 20.94
N VAL A 302 -27.00 -0.72 21.90
CA VAL A 302 -26.41 -2.06 21.90
C VAL A 302 -27.48 -3.13 22.08
N GLU A 303 -28.49 -2.89 22.91
CA GLU A 303 -29.61 -3.81 23.02
C GLU A 303 -30.42 -3.90 21.72
N GLU A 304 -30.63 -2.78 21.02
CA GLU A 304 -31.23 -2.80 19.69
C GLU A 304 -30.37 -3.62 18.70
N PHE A 305 -29.04 -3.48 18.76
CA PHE A 305 -28.10 -4.28 17.96
C PHE A 305 -28.17 -5.77 18.28
N ILE A 306 -28.15 -6.14 19.57
CA ILE A 306 -28.24 -7.54 20.02
C ILE A 306 -29.56 -8.14 19.55
N LYS A 307 -30.70 -7.46 19.77
CA LYS A 307 -32.02 -7.91 19.30
C LYS A 307 -32.05 -8.12 17.80
N PHE A 308 -31.45 -7.20 17.04
CA PHE A 308 -31.33 -7.36 15.59
C PHE A 308 -30.47 -8.57 15.23
N GLY A 309 -29.27 -8.71 15.79
CA GLY A 309 -28.37 -9.83 15.52
C GLY A 309 -28.96 -11.18 15.92
N THR A 310 -29.72 -11.26 17.02
CA THR A 310 -30.49 -12.46 17.40
C THR A 310 -31.61 -12.78 16.41
N SER A 311 -32.23 -11.76 15.80
CA SER A 311 -33.29 -11.95 14.82
C SER A 311 -32.80 -12.40 13.44
N LEU A 312 -31.49 -12.27 13.18
CA LEU A 312 -30.92 -12.69 11.91
C LEU A 312 -30.92 -14.22 11.80
N PRO A 313 -31.38 -14.78 10.67
CA PRO A 313 -31.34 -16.23 10.43
C PRO A 313 -29.93 -16.73 10.10
N VAL A 314 -28.95 -15.83 9.94
CA VAL A 314 -27.57 -16.09 9.52
C VAL A 314 -26.58 -15.24 10.33
N PRO A 315 -25.31 -15.65 10.44
CA PRO A 315 -24.29 -14.89 11.16
C PRO A 315 -24.07 -13.48 10.59
N LEU A 316 -23.71 -12.55 11.48
CA LEU A 316 -23.26 -11.20 11.15
C LEU A 316 -21.76 -11.06 11.43
N LEU A 317 -20.96 -10.80 10.40
CA LEU A 317 -19.56 -10.40 10.56
C LEU A 317 -19.47 -8.87 10.44
N THR A 318 -18.96 -8.18 11.45
CA THR A 318 -18.92 -6.70 11.46
C THR A 318 -17.70 -6.16 12.15
N GLY A 319 -17.21 -5.00 11.71
CA GLY A 319 -16.29 -4.20 12.51
C GLY A 319 -17.00 -3.56 13.70
N ASN A 320 -16.44 -3.68 14.90
CA ASN A 320 -16.91 -3.04 16.13
C ASN A 320 -15.71 -2.73 17.03
N PRO A 321 -15.61 -1.54 17.65
CA PRO A 321 -14.58 -1.30 18.64
C PRO A 321 -14.78 -2.22 19.85
N GLU A 322 -13.71 -2.79 20.38
CA GLU A 322 -13.72 -3.62 21.59
C GLU A 322 -13.05 -2.85 22.72
N GLY A 323 -13.81 -2.55 23.76
CA GLY A 323 -13.27 -2.09 25.04
C GLY A 323 -12.94 -3.27 25.93
N VAL A 324 -11.72 -3.30 26.48
CA VAL A 324 -11.31 -4.22 27.54
C VAL A 324 -10.80 -3.45 28.74
N ILE A 325 -10.82 -4.04 29.92
CA ILE A 325 -10.22 -3.42 31.11
C ILE A 325 -8.73 -3.16 30.86
N ASP A 326 -8.25 -1.95 31.19
CA ASP A 326 -6.83 -1.59 31.07
C ASP A 326 -6.01 -2.07 32.28
N ASP A 327 -6.51 -1.82 33.50
CA ASP A 327 -5.93 -2.30 34.76
C ASP A 327 -6.92 -3.21 35.50
N GLU A 328 -6.62 -4.51 35.60
CA GLU A 328 -7.47 -5.51 36.29
C GLU A 328 -7.66 -5.23 37.80
N SER A 329 -6.81 -4.39 38.40
CA SER A 329 -6.90 -4.02 39.82
C SER A 329 -7.90 -2.89 40.10
N LEU A 330 -8.36 -2.19 39.06
CA LEU A 330 -9.25 -1.04 39.17
C LEU A 330 -10.67 -1.36 38.66
N PRO A 331 -11.72 -0.70 39.18
CA PRO A 331 -13.07 -0.87 38.67
C PRO A 331 -13.17 -0.41 37.19
N PRO A 332 -14.13 -0.92 36.40
CA PRO A 332 -14.33 -0.53 35.00
C PRO A 332 -14.61 0.97 34.80
N ILE A 333 -15.15 1.62 35.83
CA ILE A 333 -15.38 3.06 35.91
C ILE A 333 -14.63 3.56 37.14
N LEU A 334 -13.70 4.50 36.92
CA LEU A 334 -12.90 5.10 37.97
C LEU A 334 -13.71 6.12 38.78
N GLU A 335 -13.23 6.50 39.96
CA GLU A 335 -13.91 7.46 40.85
C GLU A 335 -14.09 8.85 40.20
N ASN A 336 -13.22 9.21 39.25
CA ASN A 336 -13.30 10.44 38.47
C ASN A 336 -14.30 10.37 37.30
N GLY A 337 -14.96 9.23 37.08
CA GLY A 337 -15.91 8.99 35.99
C GLY A 337 -15.29 8.54 34.67
N GLU A 338 -13.96 8.42 34.58
CA GLU A 338 -13.27 7.91 33.40
C GLU A 338 -13.39 6.37 33.29
N TRP A 339 -13.29 5.86 32.08
CA TRP A 339 -13.33 4.43 31.82
C TRP A 339 -11.94 3.83 31.99
N ASN A 340 -11.81 2.83 32.85
CA ASN A 340 -10.62 1.99 32.94
C ASN A 340 -10.60 1.03 31.74
N ARG A 341 -10.24 1.55 30.57
CA ARG A 341 -10.50 0.88 29.31
C ARG A 341 -9.38 1.09 28.29
N LYS A 342 -8.99 -0.02 27.67
CA LYS A 342 -8.18 -0.07 26.47
C LYS A 342 -9.03 -0.46 25.28
N ASP A 343 -8.85 0.26 24.17
CA ASP A 343 -9.62 0.06 22.95
C ASP A 343 -8.85 -0.71 21.87
N TYR A 344 -9.57 -1.62 21.22
CA TYR A 344 -9.12 -2.32 20.04
C TYR A 344 -10.07 -2.08 18.87
N ASN A 345 -9.50 -1.93 17.67
CA ASN A 345 -10.24 -2.03 16.44
C ASN A 345 -10.42 -3.51 16.10
N THR A 346 -11.66 -4.00 16.05
CA THR A 346 -11.94 -5.43 15.93
C THR A 346 -12.97 -5.76 14.88
N VAL A 347 -12.90 -7.00 14.40
CA VAL A 347 -13.96 -7.67 13.65
C VAL A 347 -14.55 -8.74 14.55
N ILE A 348 -15.88 -8.72 14.71
CA ILE A 348 -16.62 -9.69 15.52
C ILE A 348 -17.50 -10.56 14.63
N MET A 349 -17.55 -11.86 14.93
CA MET A 349 -18.57 -12.77 14.43
C MET A 349 -19.71 -12.84 15.45
N PHE A 350 -20.87 -12.28 15.11
CA PHE A 350 -22.03 -12.18 15.97
C PHE A 350 -23.12 -13.15 15.50
N GLU A 351 -23.56 -14.05 16.38
CA GLU A 351 -24.55 -15.07 16.07
C GLU A 351 -25.36 -15.43 17.33
N GLY A 352 -26.68 -15.52 17.17
CA GLY A 352 -27.58 -15.91 18.27
C GLY A 352 -27.63 -14.93 19.45
N GLY A 353 -27.21 -13.67 19.25
CA GLY A 353 -27.14 -12.67 20.32
C GLY A 353 -25.81 -12.62 21.07
N GLU A 354 -24.81 -13.38 20.62
CA GLU A 354 -23.50 -13.45 21.26
C GLU A 354 -22.37 -13.18 20.27
N ILE A 355 -21.24 -12.68 20.78
CA ILE A 355 -19.98 -12.62 20.05
C ILE A 355 -19.34 -14.02 20.14
N LYS A 356 -19.26 -14.72 19.00
CA LYS A 356 -18.67 -16.07 18.92
C LYS A 356 -17.16 -16.03 18.74
N GLU A 357 -16.67 -15.10 17.91
CA GLU A 357 -15.25 -14.93 17.63
C GLU A 357 -14.90 -13.45 17.45
N THR A 358 -13.65 -13.11 17.76
CA THR A 358 -13.12 -11.73 17.66
C THR A 358 -11.72 -11.76 17.05
N TYR A 359 -11.51 -10.93 16.03
CA TYR A 359 -10.18 -10.60 15.50
C TYR A 359 -9.81 -9.16 15.87
N ARG A 360 -8.68 -8.99 16.56
CA ARG A 360 -8.11 -7.66 16.87
C ARG A 360 -7.09 -7.26 15.81
N LYS A 361 -7.21 -6.03 15.29
CA LYS A 361 -6.27 -5.46 14.30
C LYS A 361 -4.84 -5.51 14.84
N GLN A 362 -3.94 -6.13 14.08
CA GLN A 362 -2.54 -6.36 14.51
C GLN A 362 -1.60 -5.24 14.07
N HIS A 363 -1.83 -4.66 12.90
CA HIS A 363 -1.00 -3.58 12.34
C HIS A 363 -1.80 -2.28 12.32
N LEU A 364 -1.37 -1.35 13.17
CA LEU A 364 -2.03 -0.06 13.34
C LEU A 364 -1.42 0.98 12.41
N VAL A 365 -2.24 1.90 11.90
CA VAL A 365 -1.78 3.00 11.06
C VAL A 365 -0.97 3.99 11.93
N PRO A 366 0.32 4.20 11.63
CA PRO A 366 1.14 5.18 12.34
C PRO A 366 0.53 6.58 12.30
N PHE A 367 0.63 7.30 13.41
CA PHE A 367 0.16 8.68 13.62
C PHE A 367 -1.36 8.89 13.50
N THR A 368 -2.13 7.84 13.20
CA THR A 368 -3.61 7.88 13.20
C THR A 368 -4.17 7.00 14.32
N GLU A 369 -3.69 5.75 14.41
CA GLU A 369 -4.18 4.78 15.40
C GLU A 369 -3.20 4.56 16.56
N HIS A 370 -1.93 4.92 16.37
CA HIS A 370 -0.93 4.92 17.44
C HIS A 370 0.20 5.90 17.10
N PHE A 371 0.92 6.37 18.13
CA PHE A 371 2.13 7.14 17.94
C PHE A 371 3.36 6.21 17.97
N PRO A 372 4.11 6.05 16.87
CA PRO A 372 5.31 5.21 16.87
C PRO A 372 6.35 5.74 17.85
N TYR A 373 6.96 4.84 18.63
CA TYR A 373 7.98 5.19 19.62
C TYR A 373 7.53 6.26 20.63
N GLU A 374 6.26 6.23 21.04
CA GLU A 374 5.70 7.17 22.03
C GLU A 374 6.57 7.30 23.29
N LYS A 375 7.12 6.16 23.77
CA LYS A 375 7.97 6.11 24.95
C LYS A 375 9.34 6.77 24.74
N GLU A 376 9.90 6.68 23.55
CA GLU A 376 11.22 7.23 23.20
C GLU A 376 11.14 8.68 22.67
N MET A 377 10.00 9.06 22.09
CA MET A 377 9.74 10.36 21.46
C MET A 377 8.63 11.14 22.18
N THR A 378 8.64 11.10 23.51
CA THR A 378 7.62 11.76 24.37
C THR A 378 7.48 13.25 24.09
N TRP A 379 8.57 13.95 23.76
CA TRP A 379 8.52 15.37 23.42
C TRP A 379 7.75 15.66 22.13
N LEU A 380 7.79 14.75 21.15
CA LEU A 380 7.07 14.91 19.87
C LEU A 380 5.60 14.49 20.00
N TYR A 381 5.29 13.55 20.88
CA TYR A 381 3.92 13.14 21.20
C TYR A 381 3.12 14.23 21.94
N ASN A 382 3.79 15.04 22.77
CA ASN A 382 3.17 16.09 23.58
C ASN A 382 3.14 17.49 22.90
N ILE A 383 3.53 17.57 21.61
CA ILE A 383 3.35 18.77 20.77
C ILE A 383 1.97 18.70 20.12
#